data_AF-A0A7S2EQ31-F1
#
_entry.id   AF-A0A7S2EQ31-F1
#
_cell.length_a   1.000
_cell.length_b   1.000
_cell.length_c   1.000
_cell.angle_alpha   90.00
_cell.angle_beta   90.00
_cell.angle_gamma   90.00
#
_symmetry.space_group_name_H-M   'P 1'
#
loop_
_entity.id
_entity.type
_entity.pdbx_description
1 polymer ?
#
loop_
_entity_poly.entity_id
_entity_poly.type
_entity_poly.pdbx_seq_one_letter_code
_entity_poly.pdbx_strand_id
1 'polypeptide(L)'
;VHHKSLDSETMASIGVRALTITRSGLLSAARQSNQVPTLTLACRKLSYAHKAPPANPDEAITFLRDGNKRFISGNIMAPNRNMERVKDLASGQKPFAAFLSCADSRVPIEIIFDQ
;
A
#
# COMPACT_ATOMS: atom_id res chain seq x y z
N VAL A 1 -0.04 -11.01 -25.12
CA VAL A 1 -1.12 -10.13 -25.63
C VAL A 1 -1.13 -8.88 -24.76
N HIS A 2 -0.70 -7.76 -25.35
CA HIS A 2 -0.80 -6.36 -24.90
C HIS A 2 -0.61 -6.02 -23.40
N HIS A 3 0.61 -5.59 -23.07
CA HIS A 3 0.80 -4.58 -22.03
C HIS A 3 0.22 -3.25 -22.54
N LYS A 4 -0.88 -2.79 -21.95
CA LYS A 4 -1.33 -1.40 -22.10
C LYS A 4 -0.61 -0.59 -21.04
N SER A 5 0.21 0.36 -21.50
CA SER A 5 0.61 1.49 -20.69
C SER A 5 -0.63 2.32 -20.38
N LEU A 6 -0.70 2.85 -19.17
CA LEU A 6 -1.64 3.90 -18.80
C LEU A 6 -0.80 5.03 -18.25
N ASP A 7 -0.54 5.95 -19.15
CA ASP A 7 0.13 7.21 -18.91
C ASP A 7 -0.96 8.29 -18.78
N SER A 8 -0.65 9.31 -17.98
CA SER A 8 -1.23 10.66 -17.98
C SER A 8 -2.72 10.82 -17.67
N GLU A 9 -3.11 10.90 -16.38
CA GLU A 9 -4.12 11.86 -15.89
C GLU A 9 -3.97 12.09 -14.37
N THR A 10 -2.88 12.75 -13.95
CA THR A 10 -2.81 13.34 -12.59
C THR A 10 -2.22 14.74 -12.70
N MET A 11 -2.90 15.67 -13.34
CA MET A 11 -2.48 17.08 -13.35
C MET A 11 -3.69 18.01 -13.29
N ALA A 12 -4.28 18.15 -12.10
CA ALA A 12 -5.15 19.29 -11.81
C ALA A 12 -5.24 19.53 -10.29
N SER A 13 -4.38 20.42 -9.78
CA SER A 13 -4.69 21.42 -8.74
C SER A 13 -3.42 21.75 -7.93
N ILE A 14 -2.59 22.63 -8.48
CA ILE A 14 -1.69 23.45 -7.68
C ILE A 14 -2.02 24.89 -8.04
N GLY A 15 -2.90 25.50 -7.26
CA GLY A 15 -3.18 26.93 -7.32
C GLY A 15 -1.96 27.71 -6.84
N VAL A 16 -1.18 28.24 -7.79
CA VAL A 16 -0.10 29.19 -7.49
C VAL A 16 -0.73 30.55 -7.22
N ARG A 17 -0.75 30.99 -5.95
CA ARG A 17 -1.01 32.40 -5.62
C ARG A 17 0.28 33.18 -5.83
N ALA A 18 0.29 34.02 -6.87
CA ALA A 18 1.30 35.05 -7.08
C ALA A 18 1.22 36.08 -5.94
N LEU A 19 2.34 36.39 -5.30
CA LEU A 19 2.49 37.61 -4.50
C LEU A 19 3.79 38.33 -4.88
N THR A 20 3.58 39.60 -5.16
CA THR A 20 4.42 40.55 -5.89
C THR A 20 5.62 41.01 -5.06
N ILE A 21 6.79 41.13 -5.70
CA ILE A 21 8.05 41.62 -5.10
C ILE A 21 8.08 43.15 -5.21
N THR A 22 8.15 43.86 -4.08
CA THR A 22 8.57 45.28 -4.05
C THR A 22 10.07 45.38 -3.73
N ARG A 23 10.81 46.01 -4.65
CA ARG A 23 12.24 46.33 -4.57
C ARG A 23 12.49 47.40 -3.49
N SER A 24 13.31 47.11 -2.49
CA SER A 24 14.38 48.00 -1.98
C SER A 24 15.05 47.39 -0.74
N GLY A 25 16.38 47.30 -0.76
CA GLY A 25 17.17 47.19 0.48
C GLY A 25 18.31 46.19 0.48
N LEU A 26 19.53 46.72 0.31
CA LEU A 26 20.85 46.26 0.78
C LEU A 26 21.32 44.82 0.51
N LEU A 27 22.41 44.74 -0.26
CA LEU A 27 23.31 43.60 -0.34
C LEU A 27 23.89 43.29 1.05
N SER A 28 23.62 42.10 1.56
CA SER A 28 24.45 41.48 2.58
C SER A 28 24.83 40.09 2.06
N ALA A 29 26.10 39.92 1.69
CA ALA A 29 26.65 38.65 1.23
C ALA A 29 26.79 37.70 2.43
N ALA A 30 25.69 37.07 2.82
CA ALA A 30 25.70 35.95 3.75
C ALA A 30 26.13 34.70 2.98
N ARG A 31 27.22 34.09 3.42
CA ARG A 31 27.78 32.83 2.94
C ARG A 31 26.66 31.79 2.74
N GLN A 32 26.45 31.33 1.50
CA GLN A 32 25.64 30.15 1.24
C GLN A 32 26.37 28.94 1.83
N SER A 33 26.02 28.62 3.08
CA SER A 33 26.15 27.27 3.59
C SER A 33 25.33 26.38 2.66
N ASN A 34 25.98 25.43 1.99
CA ASN A 34 25.36 24.37 1.21
C ASN A 34 24.46 23.53 2.15
N GLN A 35 23.26 24.02 2.42
CA GLN A 35 22.19 23.18 2.95
C GLN A 35 21.68 22.33 1.81
N VAL A 36 22.20 21.11 1.75
CA VAL A 36 21.55 20.01 1.05
C VAL A 36 20.09 19.97 1.52
N PRO A 37 19.09 20.10 0.63
CA PRO A 37 17.70 19.97 1.01
C PRO A 37 17.51 18.53 1.49
N THR A 38 17.42 18.35 2.80
CA THR A 38 17.08 17.06 3.40
C THR A 38 15.66 16.75 2.96
N LEU A 39 15.53 15.95 1.89
CA LEU A 39 14.26 15.37 1.48
C LEU A 39 13.82 14.44 2.62
N THR A 40 13.05 14.97 3.57
CA THR A 40 12.34 14.17 4.55
C THR A 40 11.28 13.38 3.80
N LEU A 41 11.67 12.22 3.27
CA LEU A 41 10.77 11.27 2.66
C LEU A 41 9.92 10.68 3.80
N ALA A 42 8.74 11.27 4.03
CA ALA A 42 7.76 10.70 4.92
C ALA A 42 7.31 9.35 4.31
N CYS A 43 7.87 8.25 4.82
CA CYS A 43 7.39 6.92 4.52
C CYS A 43 6.00 6.78 5.14
N ARG A 44 4.96 7.05 4.34
CA ARG A 44 3.57 6.87 4.76
C ARG A 44 3.34 5.38 4.94
N LYS A 45 3.20 4.92 6.19
CA LYS A 45 2.69 3.58 6.48
C LYS A 45 1.29 3.48 5.87
N LEU A 46 1.17 2.77 4.75
CA LEU A 46 -0.11 2.26 4.28
C LEU A 46 -0.53 1.14 5.23
N SER A 47 -1.10 1.50 6.38
CA SER A 47 -1.73 0.53 7.27
C SER A 47 -3.08 0.17 6.66
N TYR A 48 -3.11 -0.91 5.89
CA TYR A 48 -4.39 -1.49 5.50
C TYR A 48 -5.07 -2.06 6.74
N ALA A 49 -6.29 -1.60 7.03
CA ALA A 49 -7.06 -2.06 8.18
C ALA A 49 -7.38 -3.55 8.00
N HIS A 50 -7.02 -4.36 8.99
CA HIS A 50 -7.35 -5.77 9.00
C HIS A 50 -8.87 -5.94 9.01
N LYS A 51 -9.43 -6.45 7.91
CA LYS A 51 -10.86 -6.75 7.82
C LYS A 51 -11.19 -7.88 8.81
N ALA A 52 -12.28 -7.72 9.55
CA ALA A 52 -12.73 -8.75 10.48
C ALA A 52 -12.95 -10.09 9.75
N PRO A 53 -12.67 -11.25 10.40
CA PRO A 53 -12.93 -12.55 9.82
C PRO A 53 -14.42 -12.71 9.45
N PRO A 54 -14.74 -13.44 8.38
CA PRO A 54 -16.13 -13.73 8.00
C PRO A 54 -16.86 -14.51 9.12
N ALA A 55 -18.13 -14.21 9.33
CA ALA A 55 -18.92 -14.79 10.42
C ALA A 55 -19.56 -16.15 10.06
N ASN A 56 -19.77 -16.41 8.77
CA ASN A 56 -20.42 -17.61 8.26
C ASN A 56 -19.74 -18.12 6.97
N PRO A 57 -20.08 -19.34 6.51
CA PRO A 57 -19.44 -19.94 5.34
C PRO A 57 -19.61 -19.14 4.03
N ASP A 58 -20.79 -18.53 3.80
CA ASP A 58 -21.06 -17.77 2.57
C ASP A 58 -20.22 -16.49 2.50
N GLU A 59 -20.07 -15.81 3.64
CA GLU A 59 -19.15 -14.69 3.80
C GLU A 59 -17.71 -15.12 3.59
N ALA A 60 -17.30 -16.30 4.09
CA ALA A 60 -15.95 -16.81 3.90
C ALA A 60 -15.63 -17.05 2.43
N ILE A 61 -16.56 -17.65 1.68
CA ILE A 61 -16.40 -17.83 0.23
C ILE A 61 -16.31 -16.49 -0.49
N THR A 62 -17.14 -15.52 -0.11
CA THR A 62 -17.11 -14.16 -0.68
C THR A 62 -15.77 -13.48 -0.39
N PHE A 63 -15.28 -13.60 0.84
CA PHE A 63 -13.99 -13.05 1.27
C PHE A 63 -12.83 -13.59 0.44
N LEU A 64 -12.80 -14.90 0.21
CA LEU A 64 -11.80 -15.56 -0.62
C LEU A 64 -11.90 -15.11 -2.08
N ARG A 65 -13.11 -15.07 -2.64
CA ARG A 65 -13.32 -14.58 -4.02
C ARG A 65 -12.83 -13.15 -4.20
N ASP A 66 -13.10 -12.26 -3.25
CA ASP A 66 -12.65 -10.88 -3.32
C ASP A 66 -11.13 -10.75 -3.23
N GLY A 67 -10.49 -11.58 -2.40
CA GLY A 67 -9.04 -11.69 -2.36
C GLY A 67 -8.45 -12.18 -3.67
N ASN A 68 -9.06 -13.19 -4.29
CA ASN A 68 -8.64 -13.67 -5.60
C ASN A 68 -8.80 -12.64 -6.72
N LYS A 69 -9.88 -11.84 -6.70
CA LYS A 69 -10.04 -10.71 -7.63
C LYS A 69 -8.88 -9.72 -7.50
N ARG A 70 -8.43 -9.41 -6.28
CA ARG A 70 -7.27 -8.53 -6.05
C ARG A 70 -5.97 -9.12 -6.57
N PHE A 71 -5.76 -10.42 -6.39
CA PHE A 71 -4.61 -11.13 -6.97
C PHE A 71 -4.61 -11.03 -8.50
N ILE A 72 -5.73 -11.34 -9.15
CA ILE A 72 -5.86 -11.27 -10.62
C ILE A 72 -5.66 -9.84 -11.14
N SER A 73 -6.18 -8.84 -10.42
CA SER A 73 -6.03 -7.44 -10.83
C SER A 73 -4.66 -6.84 -10.52
N GLY A 74 -3.74 -7.59 -9.90
CA GLY A 74 -2.43 -7.09 -9.47
C GLY A 74 -2.47 -6.12 -8.28
N ASN A 75 -3.61 -5.98 -7.60
CA ASN A 75 -3.81 -5.05 -6.48
C ASN A 75 -3.74 -5.78 -5.13
N ILE A 76 -2.68 -6.58 -4.95
CA ILE A 76 -2.46 -7.39 -3.74
C ILE A 76 -2.27 -6.46 -2.54
N MET A 77 -2.97 -6.75 -1.45
CA MET A 77 -2.88 -5.96 -0.22
C MET A 77 -1.92 -6.57 0.79
N ALA A 78 -1.69 -7.88 0.69
CA ALA A 78 -0.84 -8.65 1.60
C ALA A 78 -1.19 -8.39 3.08
N PRO A 79 -2.47 -8.51 3.47
CA PRO A 79 -2.84 -8.36 4.87
C PRO A 79 -2.07 -9.40 5.70
N ASN A 80 -1.77 -9.11 6.96
CA ASN A 80 -1.19 -10.10 7.89
C ASN A 80 0.22 -10.63 7.54
N ARG A 81 0.92 -10.05 6.55
CA ARG A 81 2.31 -10.44 6.17
C ARG A 81 3.37 -9.54 6.81
N ASN A 82 3.22 -9.27 8.10
CA ASN A 82 4.15 -8.45 8.87
C ASN A 82 4.57 -9.14 10.17
N MET A 83 5.64 -8.65 10.79
CA MET A 83 6.22 -9.27 11.98
C MET A 83 5.34 -9.11 13.21
N GLU A 84 4.52 -8.06 13.26
CA GLU A 84 3.53 -7.84 14.32
C GLU A 84 2.54 -9.00 14.35
N ARG A 85 1.99 -9.37 13.18
CA ARG A 85 1.07 -10.49 13.06
C ARG A 85 1.69 -11.82 13.51
N VAL A 86 2.95 -12.07 13.17
CA VAL A 86 3.67 -13.29 13.58
C VAL A 86 3.76 -13.38 15.10
N LYS A 87 4.02 -12.25 15.78
CA LYS A 87 4.03 -12.20 17.25
C LYS A 87 2.64 -12.47 17.83
N ASP A 88 1.59 -11.91 17.24
CA ASP A 88 0.21 -12.14 17.69
C ASP A 88 -0.19 -13.62 17.62
N LEU A 89 0.29 -14.34 16.59
CA LEU A 89 0.03 -15.77 16.39
C LEU A 89 0.73 -16.69 17.39
N ALA A 90 1.77 -16.23 18.10
CA ALA A 90 2.53 -17.07 19.02
C ALA A 90 1.67 -17.62 20.17
N SER A 91 0.62 -16.87 20.55
CA SER A 91 -0.32 -17.27 21.59
C SER A 91 -1.41 -18.23 21.12
N GLY A 92 -1.68 -18.28 19.81
CA GLY A 92 -2.74 -19.09 19.23
C GLY A 92 -3.22 -18.60 17.87
N GLN A 93 -3.94 -19.46 17.16
CA GLN A 93 -4.49 -19.19 15.83
C GLN A 93 -5.97 -19.56 15.73
N LYS A 94 -6.72 -18.77 14.95
CA LYS A 94 -8.13 -19.00 14.64
C LYS A 94 -8.41 -18.68 13.16
N PRO A 95 -7.95 -19.53 12.21
CA PRO A 95 -8.24 -19.32 10.80
C PRO A 95 -9.74 -19.49 10.53
N PHE A 96 -10.27 -18.74 9.57
CA PHE A 96 -11.69 -18.85 9.17
C PHE A 96 -11.95 -19.94 8.11
N ALA A 97 -10.89 -20.43 7.46
CA ALA A 97 -10.96 -21.44 6.42
C ALA A 97 -9.74 -22.37 6.50
N ALA A 98 -9.91 -23.61 6.01
CA ALA A 98 -8.84 -24.56 5.77
C ALA A 98 -8.84 -24.94 4.28
N PHE A 99 -7.65 -25.17 3.72
CA PHE A 99 -7.48 -25.47 2.30
C PHE A 99 -6.89 -26.86 2.11
N LEU A 100 -7.44 -27.61 1.16
CA LEU A 100 -6.85 -28.82 0.61
C LEU A 100 -6.37 -28.50 -0.81
N SER A 101 -5.06 -28.39 -0.99
CA SER A 101 -4.44 -27.97 -2.25
C SER A 101 -3.30 -28.89 -2.67
N CYS A 102 -2.86 -28.76 -3.92
CA CYS A 102 -1.68 -29.45 -4.41
C CYS A 102 -0.42 -28.79 -3.84
N ALA A 103 0.61 -29.57 -3.54
CA ALA A 103 1.92 -29.07 -3.08
C ALA A 103 2.76 -28.38 -4.18
N ASP A 104 2.12 -27.96 -5.28
CA ASP A 104 2.76 -27.29 -6.39
C ASP A 104 3.23 -25.89 -5.96
N SER A 105 4.52 -25.61 -6.12
CA SER A 105 5.13 -24.34 -5.70
C SER A 105 4.57 -23.12 -6.43
N ARG A 106 3.88 -23.31 -7.56
CA ARG A 106 3.27 -22.23 -8.35
C ARG A 106 1.89 -21.83 -7.82
N VAL A 107 1.32 -22.57 -6.86
CA VAL A 107 -0.05 -22.35 -6.35
C VAL A 107 -0.07 -22.04 -4.83
N PRO A 108 0.65 -21.01 -4.36
CA PRO A 108 0.58 -20.59 -2.95
C PRO A 108 -0.80 -19.98 -2.64
N ILE A 109 -1.60 -20.68 -1.83
CA ILE A 109 -2.99 -20.34 -1.54
C ILE A 109 -3.14 -18.97 -0.88
N GLU A 110 -2.23 -18.61 0.03
CA GLU A 110 -2.27 -17.35 0.77
C GLU A 110 -2.10 -16.17 -0.19
N ILE A 111 -1.26 -16.32 -1.21
CA ILE A 111 -1.01 -15.29 -2.22
C ILE A 111 -2.20 -15.20 -3.18
N ILE A 112 -2.69 -16.32 -3.70
CA ILE A 112 -3.79 -16.37 -4.67
C ILE A 112 -5.08 -15.77 -4.11
N PHE A 113 -5.34 -15.96 -2.81
CA PHE A 113 -6.52 -15.42 -2.13
C PHE A 113 -6.24 -14.13 -1.35
N ASP A 114 -5.03 -13.57 -1.44
CA ASP A 114 -4.61 -12.35 -0.74
C ASP A 114 -5.03 -12.33 0.74
N GLN A 115 -4.65 -13.40 1.45
CA GLN A 115 -4.86 -13.60 2.89
C GLN A 115 -3.55 -13.57 3.68
#